data_AF-S0FZB6-F1
#
_entry.id   AF-S0FZB6-F1
#
_cell.length_a   1.000
_cell.length_b   1.000
_cell.length_c   1.000
_cell.angle_alpha   90.00
_cell.angle_beta   90.00
_cell.angle_gamma   90.00
#
_symmetry.space_group_name_H-M   'P 1'
#
loop_
_entity.id
_entity.type
_entity.pdbx_description
1 polymer ?
#
loop_
_entity_poly.entity_id
_entity_poly.type
_entity_poly.pdbx_seq_one_letter_code
_entity_poly.pdbx_strand_id
1 'polypeptide(L)'
;MKQHRMTIDPRLMSLASIGRIDPDRVDATTEEEIAQQKKADDRVAMQDAARYARRIRKRLGLTQTEFSLRIGVSVDTIRNWEQGKRCPTGAARSLLKVLDKAPEASLAALD
;
A
#
# COMPACT_ATOMS: atom_id res chain seq x y z
N MET A 1 -11.36 -8.59 14.45
CA MET A 1 -11.65 -8.38 13.01
C MET A 1 -12.89 -9.18 12.67
N LYS A 2 -13.96 -8.53 12.19
CA LYS A 2 -15.20 -9.21 11.82
C LYS A 2 -15.01 -9.77 10.41
N GLN A 3 -14.98 -11.09 10.25
CA GLN A 3 -14.93 -11.69 8.92
C GLN A 3 -16.34 -11.72 8.34
N HIS A 4 -16.54 -11.07 7.19
CA HIS A 4 -17.76 -11.23 6.41
C HIS A 4 -17.57 -12.40 5.46
N ARG A 5 -18.30 -13.49 5.75
CA ARG A 5 -18.37 -14.66 4.89
C ARG A 5 -19.59 -14.49 3.99
N MET A 6 -19.37 -14.16 2.72
CA MET A 6 -20.42 -14.24 1.70
C MET A 6 -20.36 -15.62 1.07
N THR A 7 -21.46 -16.37 1.18
CA THR A 7 -21.67 -17.60 0.43
C THR A 7 -22.33 -17.21 -0.89
N ILE A 8 -21.60 -17.38 -2.00
CA ILE A 8 -22.11 -17.08 -3.33
C ILE A 8 -22.67 -18.39 -3.90
N ASP A 9 -23.99 -18.46 -4.05
CA ASP A 9 -24.64 -19.52 -4.81
C ASP A 9 -24.83 -19.02 -6.26
N PRO A 10 -24.10 -19.58 -7.24
CA PRO A 10 -24.17 -19.15 -8.64
C PRO A 10 -25.55 -19.37 -9.28
N ARG A 11 -26.44 -20.14 -8.65
CA ARG A 11 -27.80 -20.42 -9.15
C ARG A 11 -28.84 -19.41 -8.67
N LEU A 12 -28.56 -18.69 -7.58
CA LEU A 12 -29.45 -17.66 -7.00
C LEU A 12 -29.15 -16.25 -7.53
N MET A 13 -28.12 -16.08 -8.35
CA MET A 13 -27.82 -14.81 -8.97
C MET A 13 -28.78 -14.57 -10.14
N SER A 14 -29.89 -13.89 -9.86
CA SER A 14 -30.53 -13.07 -10.89
C SER A 14 -29.44 -12.21 -11.55
N LEU A 15 -29.31 -12.31 -12.87
CA LEU A 15 -28.28 -11.69 -13.72
C LEU A 15 -28.21 -10.15 -13.66
N ALA A 16 -28.90 -9.50 -12.73
CA ALA A 16 -29.03 -8.05 -12.69
C ALA A 16 -27.87 -7.29 -11.99
N SER A 17 -27.03 -7.97 -11.19
CA SER A 17 -26.10 -7.27 -10.27
C SER A 17 -24.70 -7.87 -10.12
N ILE A 18 -24.28 -8.79 -11.00
CA ILE A 18 -22.85 -9.07 -11.17
C ILE A 18 -22.30 -7.88 -11.96
N GLY A 19 -21.24 -7.23 -11.46
CA GLY A 19 -20.70 -5.99 -12.01
C GLY A 19 -20.73 -5.95 -13.54
N ARG A 20 -21.35 -4.90 -14.09
CA ARG A 20 -21.50 -4.75 -15.54
C ARG A 20 -20.15 -4.38 -16.12
N ILE A 21 -19.57 -5.29 -16.90
CA ILE A 21 -18.47 -4.98 -17.82
C ILE A 21 -19.04 -4.80 -19.22
N ASP A 22 -18.36 -3.99 -20.02
CA ASP A 22 -18.58 -3.90 -21.46
C ASP A 22 -17.69 -4.98 -22.11
N PRO A 23 -18.26 -6.09 -22.61
CA PRO A 23 -17.47 -7.22 -23.11
C PRO A 23 -16.69 -6.85 -24.37
N ASP A 24 -17.29 -6.07 -25.27
CA ASP A 24 -16.63 -5.63 -26.50
C ASP A 24 -15.41 -4.76 -26.17
N ARG A 25 -15.51 -3.91 -25.14
CA ARG A 25 -14.39 -3.11 -24.67
C ARG A 25 -13.27 -3.94 -24.04
N VAL A 26 -13.61 -5.00 -23.31
CA VAL A 26 -12.62 -5.90 -22.72
C VAL A 26 -11.88 -6.68 -23.81
N ASP A 27 -12.61 -7.25 -24.77
CA ASP A 27 -12.02 -8.04 -25.86
C ASP A 27 -11.19 -7.17 -26.83
N ALA A 28 -11.53 -5.89 -26.97
CA ALA A 28 -10.75 -4.92 -27.75
C ALA A 28 -9.50 -4.38 -27.03
N THR A 29 -9.30 -4.70 -25.74
CA THR A 29 -8.17 -4.17 -24.96
C THR A 29 -6.86 -4.81 -25.43
N THR A 30 -5.91 -3.96 -25.82
CA THR A 30 -4.60 -4.39 -26.32
C THR A 30 -3.58 -4.63 -25.21
N GLU A 31 -2.52 -5.38 -25.51
CA GLU A 31 -1.40 -5.61 -24.57
C GLU A 31 -0.68 -4.29 -24.21
N GLU A 32 -0.58 -3.35 -25.16
CA GLU A 32 -0.04 -2.02 -24.92
C GLU A 32 -0.88 -1.24 -23.91
N GLU A 33 -2.21 -1.27 -24.03
CA GLU A 33 -3.13 -0.62 -23.09
C GLU A 33 -3.03 -1.24 -21.69
N ILE A 34 -2.98 -2.58 -21.62
CA ILE A 34 -2.77 -3.32 -20.36
C ILE A 34 -1.45 -2.89 -19.71
N ALA A 35 -0.36 -2.84 -20.47
CA ALA A 35 0.94 -2.44 -19.97
C ALA A 35 0.96 -1.00 -19.44
N GLN A 36 0.29 -0.07 -20.14
CA GLN A 36 0.15 1.32 -19.70
C GLN A 36 -0.65 1.44 -18.40
N GLN A 37 -1.77 0.71 -18.30
CA GLN A 37 -2.59 0.69 -17.09
C GLN A 37 -1.82 0.11 -15.90
N LYS A 38 -1.14 -1.03 -16.07
CA LYS A 38 -0.28 -1.60 -15.02
C LYS A 38 0.77 -0.61 -14.53
N LYS A 39 1.43 0.10 -15.45
CA LYS A 39 2.42 1.14 -15.10
C LYS A 39 1.79 2.30 -14.35
N ALA A 40 0.56 2.71 -14.71
CA ALA A 40 -0.17 3.75 -14.02
C ALA A 40 -0.54 3.31 -12.59
N ASP A 41 -1.03 2.09 -12.43
CA ASP A 41 -1.40 1.50 -11.14
C ASP A 41 -0.18 1.35 -10.22
N ASP A 42 0.93 0.83 -10.74
CA ASP A 42 2.19 0.73 -10.00
C ASP A 42 2.66 2.10 -9.49
N ARG A 43 2.51 3.15 -10.31
CA ARG A 43 2.85 4.52 -9.92
C ARG A 43 1.94 5.03 -8.80
N VAL A 44 0.64 4.75 -8.87
CA VAL A 44 -0.32 5.12 -7.81
C VAL A 44 0.02 4.38 -6.52
N ALA A 45 0.26 3.06 -6.59
CA ALA A 45 0.64 2.24 -5.45
C ALA A 45 1.95 2.72 -4.79
N MET A 46 2.94 3.11 -5.59
CA MET A 46 4.21 3.67 -5.10
C MET A 46 3.99 4.99 -4.35
N GLN A 47 3.13 5.86 -4.87
CA GLN A 47 2.78 7.13 -4.21
C GLN A 47 1.97 6.93 -2.93
N ASP A 48 1.07 5.95 -2.89
CA ASP A 48 0.33 5.57 -1.69
C ASP A 48 1.28 5.05 -0.61
N ALA A 49 2.24 4.18 -0.97
CA ALA A 49 3.26 3.70 -0.06
C ALA A 49 4.13 4.85 0.50
N ALA A 50 4.49 5.81 -0.36
CA ALA A 50 5.24 7.00 0.04
C ALA A 50 4.47 7.88 1.04
N ARG A 51 3.19 8.15 0.77
CA ARG A 51 2.30 8.88 1.68
C ARG A 51 2.13 8.14 3.00
N TYR A 52 2.00 6.82 2.97
CA TYR A 52 1.89 5.99 4.17
C TYR A 52 3.13 6.09 5.06
N ALA A 53 4.33 5.89 4.51
CA ALA A 53 5.60 5.99 5.24
C ALA A 53 5.77 7.39 5.87
N ARG A 54 5.55 8.45 5.08
CA ARG A 54 5.62 9.84 5.55
C ARG A 54 4.63 10.14 6.67
N ARG A 55 3.40 9.62 6.56
CA ARG A 55 2.34 9.80 7.57
C ARG A 55 2.74 9.18 8.90
N ILE A 56 3.27 7.96 8.89
CA ILE A 56 3.73 7.29 10.12
C ILE A 56 4.80 8.15 10.80
N ARG A 57 5.86 8.50 10.07
CA ARG A 57 6.95 9.32 10.63
C ARG A 57 6.43 10.63 11.24
N LYS A 58 5.61 11.37 10.49
CA LYS A 58 5.04 12.64 10.97
C LYS A 58 4.19 12.47 12.22
N ARG A 59 3.41 11.39 12.32
CA ARG A 59 2.59 11.10 13.50
C ARG A 59 3.42 10.76 14.73
N LEU A 60 4.61 10.20 14.54
CA LEU A 60 5.58 9.96 15.62
C LEU A 60 6.35 11.24 16.02
N GLY A 61 6.14 12.36 15.33
CA GLY A 61 6.83 13.63 15.62
C GLY A 61 8.31 13.65 15.19
N LEU A 62 8.77 12.69 14.39
CA LEU A 62 10.19 12.53 14.07
C LEU A 62 10.57 13.21 12.75
N THR A 63 11.78 13.77 12.71
CA THR A 63 12.47 14.13 11.47
C THR A 63 12.85 12.89 10.66
N GLN A 64 13.21 13.07 9.38
CA GLN A 64 13.67 11.93 8.56
C GLN A 64 14.92 11.27 9.14
N THR A 65 15.84 12.06 9.71
CA THR A 65 17.07 11.56 10.33
C THR A 65 16.77 10.75 11.58
N GLU A 66 15.98 11.29 12.53
CA GLU A 66 15.60 10.56 13.74
C GLU A 66 14.84 9.28 13.42
N PHE A 67 13.92 9.32 12.45
CA PHE A 67 13.19 8.14 12.02
C PHE A 67 14.11 7.08 11.41
N SER A 68 15.09 7.51 10.61
CA SER A 68 16.07 6.61 9.99
C SER A 68 16.92 5.88 11.03
N LEU A 69 17.40 6.62 12.05
CA LEU A 69 18.13 6.07 13.19
C LEU A 69 17.26 5.07 13.95
N ARG A 70 16.00 5.44 14.22
CA ARG A 70 15.07 4.64 15.02
C ARG A 70 14.76 3.27 14.43
N ILE A 71 14.65 3.19 13.10
CA ILE A 71 14.29 1.94 12.41
C ILE A 71 15.48 1.25 11.74
N GLY A 72 16.69 1.76 11.94
CA GLY A 72 17.93 1.13 11.47
C GLY A 72 18.12 1.14 9.95
N VAL A 73 17.74 2.22 9.27
CA VAL A 73 17.97 2.39 7.82
C VAL A 73 18.62 3.73 7.50
N SER A 74 19.20 3.89 6.31
CA SER A 74 19.78 5.18 5.91
C SER A 74 18.70 6.25 5.71
N VAL A 75 19.06 7.52 5.95
CA VAL A 75 18.16 8.65 5.67
C VAL A 75 17.76 8.71 4.19
N ASP A 76 18.65 8.30 3.28
CA ASP A 76 18.33 8.22 1.85
C ASP A 76 17.30 7.14 1.54
N THR A 77 17.28 6.04 2.29
CA THR A 77 16.22 5.03 2.20
C THR A 77 14.87 5.63 2.57
N ILE A 78 14.80 6.39 3.68
CA ILE A 78 13.59 7.12 4.09
C ILE A 78 13.17 8.12 3.02
N ARG A 79 14.09 8.90 2.47
CA ARG A 79 13.80 9.86 1.39
C ARG A 79 13.25 9.16 0.15
N ASN A 80 13.88 8.07 -0.27
CA ASN A 80 13.43 7.30 -1.43
C ASN A 80 12.03 6.72 -1.23
N TRP A 81 11.72 6.26 -0.02
CA TRP A 81 10.37 5.82 0.33
C TRP A 81 9.38 6.97 0.32
N GLU A 82 9.65 8.06 1.03
CA GLU A 82 8.72 9.18 1.15
C GLU A 82 8.54 9.97 -0.15
N GLN A 83 9.46 9.86 -1.11
CA GLN A 83 9.33 10.45 -2.45
C GLN A 83 8.64 9.51 -3.45
N GLY A 84 8.41 8.24 -3.08
CA GLY A 84 7.87 7.23 -4.00
C GLY A 84 8.84 6.82 -5.09
N LYS A 85 10.15 6.92 -4.84
CA LYS A 85 11.19 6.35 -5.73
C LYS A 85 11.38 4.85 -5.49
N ARG A 86 11.13 4.41 -4.26
CA ARG A 86 11.13 3.02 -3.82
C ARG A 86 9.99 2.84 -2.82
N CYS A 87 9.59 1.60 -2.58
CA CYS A 87 8.62 1.28 -1.52
C CYS A 87 9.29 0.43 -0.43
N PRO A 88 8.85 0.54 0.84
CA PRO A 88 9.24 -0.40 1.88
C PRO A 88 8.75 -1.82 1.54
N THR A 89 9.62 -2.81 1.65
CA THR A 89 9.30 -4.23 1.38
C THR A 89 9.58 -5.10 2.61
N GLY A 90 9.10 -6.36 2.58
CA GLY A 90 9.41 -7.37 3.60
C GLY A 90 9.27 -6.89 5.05
N ALA A 91 10.36 -6.96 5.80
CA ALA A 91 10.44 -6.56 7.20
C ALA A 91 10.13 -5.07 7.41
N ALA A 92 10.67 -4.17 6.57
CA ALA A 92 10.42 -2.73 6.69
C ALA A 92 8.93 -2.39 6.55
N ARG A 93 8.23 -3.01 5.60
CA ARG A 93 6.77 -2.84 5.45
C ARG A 93 6.01 -3.32 6.69
N SER A 94 6.46 -4.41 7.31
CA SER A 94 5.84 -4.95 8.51
C SER A 94 6.09 -4.04 9.72
N LEU A 95 7.32 -3.55 9.88
CA LEU A 95 7.69 -2.60 10.93
C LEU A 95 6.88 -1.32 10.84
N LEU A 96 6.71 -0.75 9.63
CA LEU A 96 5.86 0.42 9.43
C LEU A 96 4.41 0.18 9.85
N LYS A 97 3.87 -1.03 9.60
CA LYS A 97 2.52 -1.38 10.08
C LYS A 97 2.45 -1.47 11.60
N VAL A 98 3.47 -2.02 12.25
CA VAL A 98 3.51 -2.14 13.72
C VAL A 98 3.62 -0.75 14.35
N LEU A 99 4.53 0.10 13.85
CA LEU A 99 4.62 1.52 14.22
C LEU A 99 3.31 2.27 13.98
N ASP A 100 2.57 1.91 12.92
CA ASP A 100 1.29 2.53 12.63
C ASP A 100 0.21 2.13 13.65
N LYS A 101 0.21 0.88 14.10
CA LYS A 101 -0.84 0.34 14.99
C LYS A 101 -0.56 0.54 16.48
N ALA A 102 0.70 0.53 16.89
CA ALA A 102 1.11 0.58 18.29
C ALA A 102 2.34 1.51 18.47
N PRO A 103 2.21 2.82 18.20
CA PRO A 103 3.36 3.73 18.14
C PRO A 103 4.17 3.79 19.43
N GLU A 104 3.52 3.88 20.59
CA GLU A 104 4.19 3.95 21.90
C GLU A 104 5.00 2.68 22.21
N ALA A 105 4.36 1.51 22.13
CA ALA A 105 5.01 0.22 22.37
C ALA A 105 6.13 -0.08 21.36
N SER A 106 5.91 0.30 20.09
CA SER A 106 6.91 0.10 19.03
C SER A 106 8.11 1.00 19.25
N LEU A 107 7.91 2.27 19.61
CA LEU A 107 9.00 3.17 19.90
C LEU A 107 9.79 2.68 21.11
N ALA A 108 9.14 2.31 22.21
CA ALA A 108 9.83 1.80 23.40
C ALA A 108 10.69 0.55 23.10
N ALA A 109 10.29 -0.29 22.15
CA ALA A 109 11.05 -1.47 21.74
C ALA A 109 12.21 -1.19 20.77
N LEU A 110 12.30 0.03 20.23
CA LEU A 110 13.34 0.48 19.31
C LEU A 110 14.35 1.45 19.98
N ASP A 111 14.19 1.73 21.28
CA ASP A 111 15.21 2.38 22.14
C ASP A 111 16.33 1.39 22.48
#